data_AF-A0A7Y4V9B8-F1
#
_entry.id   AF-A0A7Y4V9B8-F1
#
_cell.length_a   1.000
_cell.length_b   1.000
_cell.length_c   1.000
_cell.angle_alpha   90.00
_cell.angle_beta   90.00
_cell.angle_gamma   90.00
#
_symmetry.space_group_name_H-M   'P 1'
#
loop_
_entity.id
_entity.type
_entity.pdbx_description
1 polymer ?
#
loop_
_entity_poly.entity_id
_entity_poly.type
_entity_poly.pdbx_seq_one_letter_code
_entity_poly.pdbx_strand_id
1 'polypeptide(L)'
;MSSPTLQLGDKTYFLKDLPQISQPVTFYERTIDFCHRWLSGQQQFEIQTSGSTGIPKKIFINRQSMIASANGTIQALGLRANQTSLVCLDTSYIAGIMMLVRSLEIGMNIIAVEPCANPFEGIDPNVKIDFTALVPYQVKAILQSPQKIFLNQLGSVLIGGAPLDHSTKLALQNCQSPFFETYGMTETISHIALKQLNGSGRSNFFTTLPGVSIRQDERGCLCIVTSYLEHDIITNDIVEMVDVNKFIWLGRWDNVINTGGLKVFPETIETKIEGIFVQLNITNWFFITGLPDEQWGQAVSLIVEGKLSEYQEEELKQSLKSRLYKFEVPRYIICLPSFIRTDSGKVNRMKTLALLNSAK
;
A
#
# COMPACT_ATOMS: atom_id res chain seq x y z
N MET A 1 -12.59 -31.00 -14.23
CA MET A 1 -11.99 -30.23 -13.12
C MET A 1 -13.11 -29.92 -12.14
N SER A 2 -12.83 -29.97 -10.83
CA SER A 2 -13.80 -29.56 -9.81
C SER A 2 -14.18 -28.08 -10.00
N SER A 3 -15.45 -27.74 -9.78
CA SER A 3 -15.87 -26.33 -9.77
C SER A 3 -15.14 -25.61 -8.63
N PRO A 4 -14.59 -24.40 -8.84
CA PRO A 4 -13.98 -23.66 -7.73
C PRO A 4 -15.02 -23.31 -6.67
N THR A 5 -14.54 -23.15 -5.43
CA THR A 5 -15.40 -22.94 -4.26
C THR A 5 -15.22 -21.55 -3.65
N LEU A 6 -16.24 -21.11 -2.90
CA LEU A 6 -16.21 -19.96 -2.00
C LEU A 6 -16.52 -20.44 -0.59
N GLN A 7 -15.53 -20.39 0.29
CA GLN A 7 -15.66 -20.68 1.71
C GLN A 7 -15.80 -19.38 2.51
N LEU A 8 -16.83 -19.32 3.36
CA LEU A 8 -17.20 -18.19 4.21
C LEU A 8 -17.43 -18.71 5.63
N GLY A 9 -16.42 -18.56 6.50
CA GLY A 9 -16.40 -19.27 7.79
C GLY A 9 -16.50 -20.79 7.59
N ASP A 10 -17.50 -21.40 8.23
CA ASP A 10 -17.75 -22.85 8.15
C ASP A 10 -18.56 -23.29 6.92
N LYS A 11 -19.08 -22.34 6.12
CA LYS A 11 -19.90 -22.65 4.94
C LYS A 11 -19.05 -22.64 3.68
N THR A 12 -19.25 -23.63 2.82
CA THR A 12 -18.62 -23.71 1.50
C THR A 12 -19.67 -23.79 0.41
N TYR A 13 -19.53 -22.96 -0.60
CA TYR A 13 -20.38 -22.91 -1.80
C TYR A 13 -19.56 -23.28 -3.03
N PHE A 14 -20.16 -23.97 -4.00
CA PHE A 14 -19.61 -23.96 -5.35
C PHE A 14 -19.95 -22.63 -6.01
N LEU A 15 -19.00 -22.01 -6.72
CA LEU A 15 -19.22 -20.69 -7.34
C LEU A 15 -20.40 -20.67 -8.32
N LYS A 16 -20.66 -21.80 -9.00
CA LYS A 16 -21.79 -21.95 -9.92
C LYS A 16 -23.16 -21.98 -9.23
N ASP A 17 -23.20 -22.25 -7.92
CA ASP A 17 -24.41 -22.47 -7.12
C ASP A 17 -24.59 -21.38 -6.04
N LEU A 18 -24.05 -20.17 -6.27
CA LEU A 18 -24.17 -19.06 -5.32
C LEU A 18 -25.61 -18.54 -5.23
N PRO A 19 -26.12 -18.28 -4.01
CA PRO A 19 -27.44 -17.70 -3.86
C PRO A 19 -27.45 -16.23 -4.30
N GLN A 20 -28.58 -15.76 -4.83
CA GLN A 20 -28.82 -14.35 -5.06
C GLN A 20 -29.15 -13.65 -3.73
N ILE A 21 -28.47 -12.55 -3.43
CA ILE A 21 -28.69 -11.74 -2.22
C ILE A 21 -29.25 -10.37 -2.64
N SER A 22 -30.48 -10.05 -2.26
CA SER A 22 -31.14 -8.82 -2.72
C SER A 22 -30.66 -7.53 -2.03
N GLN A 23 -30.22 -7.61 -0.78
CA GLN A 23 -29.75 -6.48 0.03
C GLN A 23 -28.60 -6.92 0.93
N PRO A 24 -27.35 -6.95 0.43
CA PRO A 24 -26.23 -7.45 1.22
C PRO A 24 -25.81 -6.45 2.32
N VAL A 25 -25.83 -6.88 3.58
CA VAL A 25 -25.51 -6.05 4.76
C VAL A 25 -24.20 -6.45 5.42
N THR A 26 -23.94 -7.76 5.52
CA THR A 26 -22.73 -8.31 6.12
C THR A 26 -21.59 -8.44 5.10
N PHE A 27 -20.36 -8.64 5.59
CA PHE A 27 -19.21 -8.90 4.73
C PHE A 27 -19.42 -10.14 3.84
N TYR A 28 -19.94 -11.24 4.41
CA TYR A 28 -20.19 -12.47 3.66
C TYR A 28 -21.30 -12.29 2.62
N GLU A 29 -22.39 -11.59 2.94
CA GLU A 29 -23.44 -11.29 1.98
C GLU A 29 -22.93 -10.42 0.82
N ARG A 30 -22.13 -9.38 1.11
CA ARG A 30 -21.52 -8.54 0.06
C ARG A 30 -20.57 -9.34 -0.83
N THR A 31 -19.83 -10.28 -0.24
CA THR A 31 -18.91 -11.16 -0.97
C THR A 31 -19.68 -12.11 -1.91
N ILE A 32 -20.75 -12.74 -1.41
CA ILE A 32 -21.62 -13.60 -2.24
C ILE A 32 -22.27 -12.78 -3.36
N ASP A 33 -22.87 -11.63 -3.03
CA ASP A 33 -23.53 -10.76 -3.99
C ASP A 33 -22.58 -10.33 -5.12
N PHE A 34 -21.37 -9.88 -4.77
CA PHE A 34 -20.36 -9.52 -5.77
C PHE A 34 -20.03 -10.69 -6.69
N CYS A 35 -19.72 -11.87 -6.12
CA CYS A 35 -19.41 -13.07 -6.91
C CYS A 35 -20.58 -13.47 -7.82
N HIS A 36 -21.81 -13.48 -7.31
CA HIS A 36 -23.02 -13.78 -8.09
C HIS A 36 -23.18 -12.80 -9.27
N ARG A 37 -23.08 -11.50 -9.01
CA ARG A 37 -23.17 -10.44 -10.04
C ARG A 37 -22.05 -10.55 -11.08
N TRP A 38 -20.84 -10.86 -10.64
CA TRP A 38 -19.71 -11.11 -11.54
C TRP A 38 -19.96 -12.30 -12.47
N LEU A 39 -20.40 -13.44 -11.91
CA LEU A 39 -20.65 -14.67 -12.67
C LEU A 39 -21.89 -14.55 -13.58
N SER A 40 -22.85 -13.70 -13.21
CA SER A 40 -24.03 -13.38 -14.02
C SER A 40 -23.74 -12.44 -15.20
N GLY A 41 -22.48 -12.00 -15.37
CA GLY A 41 -22.07 -11.17 -16.51
C GLY A 41 -22.37 -9.68 -16.34
N GLN A 42 -22.50 -9.17 -15.11
CA GLN A 42 -22.62 -7.72 -14.90
C GLN A 42 -21.42 -6.96 -15.51
N GLN A 43 -21.73 -5.88 -16.23
CA GLN A 43 -20.75 -5.13 -17.04
C GLN A 43 -20.14 -3.91 -16.34
N GLN A 44 -20.79 -3.37 -15.29
CA GLN A 44 -20.32 -2.20 -14.55
C GLN A 44 -20.53 -2.38 -13.06
N PHE A 45 -19.59 -1.91 -12.25
CA PHE A 45 -19.62 -2.04 -10.79
C PHE A 45 -19.48 -0.66 -10.13
N GLU A 46 -20.40 -0.34 -9.22
CA GLU A 46 -20.29 0.84 -8.37
C GLU A 46 -19.32 0.54 -7.22
N ILE A 47 -18.30 1.38 -7.06
CA ILE A 47 -17.24 1.23 -6.08
C ILE A 47 -17.18 2.46 -5.21
N GLN A 48 -17.08 2.25 -3.89
CA GLN A 48 -16.81 3.32 -2.95
C GLN A 48 -15.30 3.56 -2.82
N THR A 49 -14.89 4.79 -3.07
CA THR A 49 -13.50 5.23 -2.89
C THR A 49 -13.39 5.99 -1.58
N SER A 50 -12.30 5.81 -0.83
CA SER A 50 -12.14 6.46 0.47
C SER A 50 -11.92 7.97 0.36
N GLY A 51 -11.58 8.50 -0.82
CA GLY A 51 -11.37 9.93 -1.07
C GLY A 51 -10.22 10.52 -0.25
N SER A 52 -9.20 11.09 -0.89
CA SER A 52 -8.14 11.83 -0.16
C SER A 52 -8.70 13.03 0.64
N THR A 53 -9.90 13.51 0.29
CA THR A 53 -10.63 14.60 0.94
C THR A 53 -11.59 14.16 2.05
N GLY A 54 -11.66 12.85 2.36
CA GLY A 54 -12.52 12.30 3.43
C GLY A 54 -14.00 12.12 3.08
N ILE A 55 -14.46 12.62 1.93
CA ILE A 55 -15.81 12.37 1.41
C ILE A 55 -15.74 11.19 0.44
N PRO A 56 -16.35 10.03 0.77
CA PRO A 56 -16.34 8.89 -0.13
C PRO A 56 -17.04 9.24 -1.45
N LYS A 57 -16.36 9.01 -2.57
CA LYS A 57 -16.96 9.15 -3.90
C LYS A 57 -17.31 7.78 -4.46
N LYS A 58 -18.51 7.66 -5.02
CA LYS A 58 -18.92 6.50 -5.81
C LYS A 58 -18.39 6.66 -7.23
N ILE A 59 -17.67 5.66 -7.72
CA ILE A 59 -17.20 5.60 -9.11
C ILE A 59 -17.76 4.33 -9.75
N PHE A 60 -18.01 4.37 -11.05
CA PHE A 60 -18.36 3.19 -11.82
C PHE A 60 -17.11 2.66 -12.53
N ILE A 61 -16.86 1.36 -12.40
CA ILE A 61 -15.74 0.69 -13.08
C ILE A 61 -16.30 -0.36 -14.03
N ASN A 62 -15.81 -0.34 -15.28
CA ASN A 62 -16.19 -1.30 -16.30
C ASN A 62 -15.57 -2.67 -16.01
N ARG A 63 -16.34 -3.73 -16.22
CA ARG A 63 -15.91 -5.14 -16.04
C ARG A 63 -14.62 -5.43 -16.80
N GLN A 64 -14.55 -5.03 -18.07
CA GLN A 64 -13.39 -5.29 -18.91
C GLN A 64 -12.11 -4.67 -18.35
N SER A 65 -12.21 -3.51 -17.69
CA SER A 65 -11.06 -2.87 -17.07
C SER A 65 -10.60 -3.61 -15.81
N MET A 66 -11.54 -4.14 -15.02
CA MET A 66 -11.24 -5.00 -13.88
C MET A 66 -10.60 -6.32 -14.32
N ILE A 67 -11.09 -6.93 -15.41
CA ILE A 67 -10.51 -8.13 -16.03
C ILE A 67 -9.07 -7.87 -16.47
N ALA A 68 -8.82 -6.76 -17.19
CA ALA A 68 -7.48 -6.42 -17.66
C ALA A 68 -6.50 -6.20 -16.48
N SER A 69 -6.94 -5.48 -15.43
CA SER A 69 -6.16 -5.32 -14.21
C SER A 69 -5.87 -6.65 -13.52
N ALA A 70 -6.87 -7.54 -13.42
CA ALA A 70 -6.70 -8.88 -12.83
C ALA A 70 -5.72 -9.74 -13.63
N ASN A 71 -5.82 -9.75 -14.96
CA ASN A 71 -4.93 -10.49 -15.85
C ASN A 71 -3.47 -10.04 -15.71
N GLY A 72 -3.23 -8.74 -15.53
CA GLY A 72 -1.90 -8.22 -15.22
C GLY A 72 -1.32 -8.85 -13.95
N THR A 73 -2.10 -8.92 -12.86
CA THR A 73 -1.68 -9.59 -11.62
C THR A 73 -1.48 -11.09 -11.80
N ILE A 74 -2.43 -11.77 -12.46
CA ILE A 74 -2.40 -13.23 -12.70
C ILE A 74 -1.12 -13.61 -13.46
N GLN A 75 -0.79 -12.88 -14.53
CA GLN A 75 0.40 -13.12 -15.32
C GLN A 75 1.68 -12.78 -14.55
N ALA A 76 1.73 -11.63 -13.87
CA ALA A 76 2.93 -11.21 -13.14
C ALA A 76 3.31 -12.14 -11.98
N LEU A 77 2.31 -12.72 -11.30
CA LEU A 77 2.50 -13.63 -10.17
C LEU A 77 2.40 -15.11 -10.55
N GLY A 78 2.10 -15.43 -11.81
CA GLY A 78 1.94 -16.80 -12.29
C GLY A 78 0.81 -17.57 -11.61
N LEU A 79 -0.30 -16.89 -11.29
CA LEU A 79 -1.47 -17.51 -10.65
C LEU A 79 -2.18 -18.47 -11.61
N ARG A 80 -2.77 -19.53 -11.06
CA ARG A 80 -3.35 -20.66 -11.82
C ARG A 80 -4.71 -21.07 -11.26
N ALA A 81 -5.51 -21.69 -12.11
CA ALA A 81 -6.77 -22.30 -11.72
C ALA A 81 -6.59 -23.36 -10.62
N ASN A 82 -7.61 -23.51 -9.77
CA ASN A 82 -7.67 -24.42 -8.61
C ASN A 82 -6.66 -24.13 -7.47
N GLN A 83 -5.84 -23.09 -7.58
CA GLN A 83 -5.12 -22.54 -6.43
C GLN A 83 -6.11 -21.88 -5.45
N THR A 84 -5.66 -21.60 -4.22
CA THR A 84 -6.51 -21.00 -3.19
C THR A 84 -6.09 -19.56 -2.90
N SER A 85 -7.04 -18.63 -2.96
CA SER A 85 -6.85 -17.24 -2.53
C SER A 85 -7.52 -16.99 -1.18
N LEU A 86 -6.85 -16.26 -0.29
CA LEU A 86 -7.47 -15.69 0.92
C LEU A 86 -7.94 -14.25 0.64
N VAL A 87 -9.22 -13.99 0.88
CA VAL A 87 -9.84 -12.67 0.80
C VAL A 87 -10.11 -12.18 2.22
N CYS A 88 -9.27 -11.26 2.69
CA CYS A 88 -9.33 -10.71 4.05
C CYS A 88 -9.31 -9.17 4.07
N LEU A 89 -9.57 -8.57 2.91
CA LEU A 89 -9.78 -7.13 2.75
C LEU A 89 -11.27 -6.89 2.51
N ASP A 90 -11.78 -5.77 2.99
CA ASP A 90 -13.20 -5.44 2.90
C ASP A 90 -13.67 -5.37 1.43
N THR A 91 -14.66 -6.19 1.11
CA THR A 91 -15.27 -6.33 -0.22
C THR A 91 -16.26 -5.21 -0.55
N SER A 92 -16.41 -4.22 0.34
CA SER A 92 -17.05 -2.93 0.05
C SER A 92 -16.13 -1.97 -0.72
N TYR A 93 -14.82 -2.21 -0.68
CA TYR A 93 -13.80 -1.37 -1.32
C TYR A 93 -13.08 -2.13 -2.42
N ILE A 94 -12.48 -1.36 -3.35
CA ILE A 94 -11.83 -1.91 -4.54
C ILE A 94 -10.73 -2.92 -4.23
N ALA A 95 -10.05 -2.79 -3.08
CA ALA A 95 -8.98 -3.70 -2.67
C ALA A 95 -9.48 -5.14 -2.46
N GLY A 96 -10.57 -5.32 -1.69
CA GLY A 96 -11.19 -6.64 -1.49
C GLY A 96 -11.88 -7.14 -2.75
N ILE A 97 -12.56 -6.26 -3.49
CA ILE A 97 -13.21 -6.58 -4.76
C ILE A 97 -12.22 -7.14 -5.79
N MET A 98 -11.06 -6.50 -5.96
CA MET A 98 -10.06 -6.98 -6.92
C MET A 98 -9.41 -8.30 -6.52
N MET A 99 -9.44 -8.69 -5.24
CA MET A 99 -9.09 -10.06 -4.86
C MET A 99 -10.11 -11.06 -5.38
N LEU A 100 -11.41 -10.78 -5.23
CA LEU A 100 -12.47 -11.62 -5.79
C LEU A 100 -12.36 -11.74 -7.31
N VAL A 101 -12.18 -10.61 -8.02
CA VAL A 101 -12.07 -10.60 -9.48
C VAL A 101 -10.91 -11.46 -9.95
N ARG A 102 -9.71 -11.30 -9.37
CA ARG A 102 -8.54 -12.12 -9.73
C ARG A 102 -8.82 -13.61 -9.57
N SER A 103 -9.43 -13.99 -8.45
CA SER A 103 -9.76 -15.38 -8.16
C SER A 103 -10.83 -15.94 -9.09
N LEU A 104 -11.87 -15.16 -9.39
CA LEU A 104 -12.95 -15.55 -10.29
C LEU A 104 -12.45 -15.71 -11.74
N GLU A 105 -11.63 -14.78 -12.22
CA GLU A 105 -11.15 -14.78 -13.60
C GLU A 105 -10.22 -15.96 -13.92
N ILE A 106 -9.38 -16.39 -12.97
CA ILE A 106 -8.48 -17.54 -13.18
C ILE A 106 -9.04 -18.85 -12.61
N GLY A 107 -10.20 -18.83 -11.96
CA GLY A 107 -10.84 -20.02 -11.38
C GLY A 107 -10.13 -20.57 -10.14
N MET A 108 -9.76 -19.71 -9.19
CA MET A 108 -9.24 -20.09 -7.87
C MET A 108 -10.37 -20.47 -6.91
N ASN A 109 -10.04 -21.28 -5.92
CA ASN A 109 -10.84 -21.40 -4.71
C ASN A 109 -10.67 -20.13 -3.87
N ILE A 110 -11.73 -19.70 -3.20
CA ILE A 110 -11.75 -18.49 -2.39
C ILE A 110 -12.07 -18.87 -0.96
N ILE A 111 -11.19 -18.49 -0.03
CA ILE A 111 -11.51 -18.45 1.40
C ILE A 111 -11.70 -16.97 1.75
N ALA A 112 -12.90 -16.56 2.16
CA ALA A 112 -13.13 -15.20 2.62
C ALA A 112 -13.35 -15.17 4.13
N VAL A 113 -12.64 -14.26 4.79
CA VAL A 113 -12.73 -14.01 6.23
C VAL A 113 -13.01 -12.53 6.45
N GLU A 114 -13.77 -12.22 7.50
CA GLU A 114 -14.04 -10.82 7.82
C GLU A 114 -12.72 -10.06 8.05
N PRO A 115 -12.60 -8.81 7.57
CA PRO A 115 -11.38 -8.04 7.74
C PRO A 115 -11.05 -7.81 9.22
N CYS A 116 -9.91 -8.36 9.65
CA CYS A 116 -9.43 -8.22 11.02
C CYS A 116 -7.90 -8.04 11.03
N ALA A 117 -7.33 -7.83 12.22
CA ALA A 117 -5.89 -7.66 12.39
C ALA A 117 -5.10 -8.90 11.95
N ASN A 118 -5.56 -10.10 12.32
CA ASN A 118 -4.91 -11.35 11.94
C ASN A 118 -5.88 -12.26 11.19
N PRO A 119 -5.92 -12.21 9.84
CA PRO A 119 -6.89 -12.95 9.04
C PRO A 119 -6.62 -14.47 8.99
N PHE A 120 -5.52 -14.93 9.58
CA PHE A 120 -5.19 -16.35 9.70
C PHE A 120 -5.67 -16.97 11.00
N GLU A 121 -6.25 -16.16 11.90
CA GLU A 121 -6.88 -16.68 13.11
C GLU A 121 -8.05 -17.61 12.75
N GLY A 122 -8.02 -18.84 13.26
CA GLY A 122 -9.03 -19.87 12.95
C GLY A 122 -8.83 -20.60 11.61
N ILE A 123 -7.84 -20.23 10.79
CA ILE A 123 -7.49 -21.00 9.59
C ILE A 123 -6.59 -22.17 9.98
N ASP A 124 -6.94 -23.38 9.52
CA ASP A 124 -6.11 -24.58 9.69
C ASP A 124 -4.72 -24.36 9.05
N PRO A 125 -3.61 -24.48 9.80
CA PRO A 125 -2.25 -24.34 9.28
C PRO A 125 -1.90 -25.23 8.08
N ASN A 126 -2.64 -26.32 7.86
CA ASN A 126 -2.42 -27.23 6.74
C ASN A 126 -3.11 -26.75 5.44
N VAL A 127 -3.99 -25.75 5.53
CA VAL A 127 -4.64 -25.16 4.35
C VAL A 127 -3.61 -24.36 3.57
N LYS A 128 -3.34 -24.81 2.35
CA LYS A 128 -2.46 -24.09 1.43
C LYS A 128 -3.19 -22.85 0.89
N ILE A 129 -2.57 -21.69 1.09
CA ILE A 129 -3.01 -20.41 0.53
C ILE A 129 -1.97 -19.94 -0.48
N ASP A 130 -2.32 -19.95 -1.76
CA ASP A 130 -1.40 -19.58 -2.84
C ASP A 130 -1.35 -18.07 -3.09
N PHE A 131 -2.40 -17.32 -2.71
CA PHE A 131 -2.48 -15.89 -2.98
C PHE A 131 -3.26 -15.14 -1.90
N THR A 132 -2.74 -13.99 -1.44
CA THR A 132 -3.48 -13.08 -0.57
C THR A 132 -2.99 -11.65 -0.74
N ALA A 133 -3.80 -10.69 -0.30
CA ALA A 133 -3.40 -9.30 -0.16
C ALA A 133 -3.64 -8.84 1.28
N LEU A 134 -2.65 -8.16 1.85
CA LEU A 134 -2.64 -7.67 3.22
C LEU A 134 -2.36 -6.17 3.24
N VAL A 135 -2.73 -5.52 4.35
CA VAL A 135 -2.28 -4.16 4.68
C VAL A 135 -1.17 -4.20 5.74
N PRO A 136 -0.31 -3.16 5.85
CA PRO A 136 0.79 -3.13 6.83
C PRO A 136 0.40 -3.50 8.26
N TYR A 137 -0.75 -3.03 8.73
CA TYR A 137 -1.25 -3.35 10.06
C TYR A 137 -1.50 -4.86 10.25
N GLN A 138 -2.04 -5.54 9.24
CA GLN A 138 -2.25 -6.99 9.29
C GLN A 138 -0.92 -7.73 9.33
N VAL A 139 0.04 -7.35 8.48
CA VAL A 139 1.38 -7.96 8.45
C VAL A 139 2.04 -7.86 9.83
N LYS A 140 1.96 -6.70 10.48
CA LYS A 140 2.50 -6.48 11.82
C LYS A 140 1.81 -7.36 12.87
N ALA A 141 0.49 -7.44 12.85
CA ALA A 141 -0.26 -8.29 13.78
C ALA A 141 0.08 -9.79 13.60
N ILE A 142 0.25 -10.25 12.36
CA ILE A 142 0.62 -11.65 12.06
C ILE A 142 2.03 -11.95 12.54
N LEU A 143 3.00 -11.05 12.31
CA LEU A 143 4.39 -11.22 12.78
C LEU A 143 4.48 -11.38 14.31
N GLN A 144 3.51 -10.80 15.05
CA GLN A 144 3.43 -10.83 16.50
C GLN A 144 2.57 -11.99 17.04
N SER A 145 2.03 -12.86 16.18
CA SER A 145 1.12 -13.93 16.57
C SER A 145 1.71 -15.34 16.32
N PRO A 146 1.10 -16.40 16.90
CA PRO A 146 1.45 -17.79 16.55
C PRO A 146 1.26 -18.11 15.06
N GLN A 147 0.34 -17.41 14.38
CA GLN A 147 0.04 -17.61 12.96
C GLN A 147 1.12 -17.05 12.02
N LYS A 148 2.23 -16.49 12.54
CA LYS A 148 3.41 -16.12 11.72
C LYS A 148 3.95 -17.27 10.87
N ILE A 149 3.62 -18.52 11.20
CA ILE A 149 3.94 -19.70 10.38
C ILE A 149 3.42 -19.58 8.94
N PHE A 150 2.25 -18.95 8.72
CA PHE A 150 1.68 -18.73 7.39
C PHE A 150 2.60 -17.87 6.52
N LEU A 151 3.35 -16.92 7.12
CA LEU A 151 4.29 -16.09 6.38
C LEU A 151 5.44 -16.89 5.72
N ASN A 152 5.56 -18.18 6.00
CA ASN A 152 6.51 -19.08 5.33
C ASN A 152 5.86 -20.08 4.36
N GLN A 153 4.53 -20.08 4.23
CA GLN A 153 3.78 -21.09 3.48
C GLN A 153 2.89 -20.49 2.38
N LEU A 154 2.81 -19.16 2.30
CA LEU A 154 2.00 -18.45 1.31
C LEU A 154 2.68 -18.44 -0.06
N GLY A 155 1.88 -18.59 -1.12
CA GLY A 155 2.41 -18.57 -2.50
C GLY A 155 2.85 -17.18 -2.97
N SER A 156 1.99 -16.16 -2.90
CA SER A 156 2.32 -14.76 -3.21
C SER A 156 1.49 -13.82 -2.35
N VAL A 157 2.15 -12.83 -1.74
CA VAL A 157 1.52 -11.88 -0.83
C VAL A 157 1.66 -10.47 -1.35
N LEU A 158 0.55 -9.83 -1.69
CA LEU A 158 0.52 -8.40 -1.99
C LEU A 158 0.40 -7.59 -0.70
N ILE A 159 1.14 -6.49 -0.62
CA ILE A 159 1.03 -5.51 0.46
C ILE A 159 0.69 -4.15 -0.15
N GLY A 160 -0.44 -3.58 0.28
CA GLY A 160 -0.95 -2.31 -0.25
C GLY A 160 -1.55 -1.39 0.82
N GLY A 161 -2.07 -0.24 0.38
CA GLY A 161 -2.81 0.71 1.22
C GLY A 161 -1.96 1.72 1.99
N ALA A 162 -0.74 1.36 2.41
CA ALA A 162 0.22 2.27 3.01
C ALA A 162 1.66 1.72 2.91
N PRO A 163 2.69 2.57 3.07
CA PRO A 163 4.08 2.10 3.20
C PRO A 163 4.25 1.18 4.42
N LEU A 164 5.10 0.17 4.29
CA LEU A 164 5.58 -0.63 5.42
C LEU A 164 6.66 0.13 6.19
N ASP A 165 6.58 0.04 7.51
CA ASP A 165 7.63 0.55 8.40
C ASP A 165 8.93 -0.26 8.27
N HIS A 166 10.04 0.34 8.68
CA HIS A 166 11.38 -0.24 8.57
C HIS A 166 11.49 -1.60 9.29
N SER A 167 10.93 -1.72 10.49
CA SER A 167 11.03 -2.93 11.30
C SER A 167 10.27 -4.10 10.66
N THR A 168 9.09 -3.82 10.10
CA THR A 168 8.31 -4.82 9.37
C THR A 168 9.02 -5.26 8.08
N LYS A 169 9.61 -4.33 7.32
CA LYS A 169 10.41 -4.67 6.12
C LYS A 169 11.59 -5.59 6.45
N LEU A 170 12.27 -5.36 7.56
CA LEU A 170 13.36 -6.21 8.05
C LEU A 170 12.86 -7.60 8.46
N ALA A 171 11.76 -7.67 9.21
CA ALA A 171 11.17 -8.93 9.64
C ALA A 171 10.79 -9.83 8.45
N LEU A 172 10.21 -9.25 7.39
CA LEU A 172 9.84 -9.97 6.17
C LEU A 172 11.05 -10.56 5.41
N GLN A 173 12.28 -10.07 5.64
CA GLN A 173 13.48 -10.67 5.01
C GLN A 173 13.71 -12.11 5.47
N ASN A 174 13.25 -12.47 6.66
CA ASN A 174 13.41 -13.80 7.23
C ASN A 174 12.24 -14.74 6.91
N CYS A 175 11.24 -14.26 6.16
CA CYS A 175 10.08 -15.05 5.76
C CYS A 175 10.32 -15.72 4.40
N GLN A 176 9.80 -16.94 4.22
CA GLN A 176 9.97 -17.72 2.98
C GLN A 176 8.97 -17.32 1.88
N SER A 177 7.76 -16.86 2.24
CA SER A 177 6.79 -16.43 1.24
C SER A 177 7.28 -15.18 0.52
N PRO A 178 6.99 -15.02 -0.78
CA PRO A 178 7.36 -13.81 -1.51
C PRO A 178 6.35 -12.69 -1.23
N PHE A 179 6.85 -11.57 -0.70
CA PHE A 179 6.06 -10.37 -0.43
C PHE A 179 6.32 -9.31 -1.49
N PHE A 180 5.24 -8.70 -1.97
CA PHE A 180 5.30 -7.66 -3.00
C PHE A 180 4.60 -6.41 -2.49
N GLU A 181 5.33 -5.30 -2.47
CA GLU A 181 4.72 -3.98 -2.32
C GLU A 181 4.07 -3.57 -3.64
N THR A 182 2.87 -3.03 -3.53
CA THR A 182 2.07 -2.62 -4.68
C THR A 182 2.14 -1.10 -4.89
N TYR A 183 2.28 -0.66 -6.14
CA TYR A 183 2.08 0.73 -6.52
C TYR A 183 0.83 0.85 -7.40
N GLY A 184 -0.06 1.76 -7.01
CA GLY A 184 -1.29 2.07 -7.73
C GLY A 184 -2.18 3.01 -6.92
N MET A 185 -3.31 3.37 -7.52
CA MET A 185 -4.28 4.30 -6.96
C MET A 185 -5.69 3.88 -7.38
N THR A 186 -6.69 4.63 -6.93
CA THR A 186 -8.08 4.27 -7.22
C THR A 186 -8.39 4.46 -8.71
N GLU A 187 -7.79 5.49 -9.30
CA GLU A 187 -7.86 5.86 -10.70
C GLU A 187 -7.27 4.77 -11.61
N THR A 188 -6.33 3.97 -11.11
CA THR A 188 -5.78 2.82 -11.83
C THR A 188 -6.52 1.50 -11.55
N ILE A 189 -7.66 1.55 -10.85
CA ILE A 189 -8.48 0.43 -10.35
C ILE A 189 -7.76 -0.37 -9.26
N SER A 190 -6.54 -0.83 -9.53
CA SER A 190 -5.69 -1.51 -8.57
C SER A 190 -4.22 -1.13 -8.81
N HIS A 191 -3.30 -1.99 -8.41
CA HIS A 191 -1.88 -1.80 -8.66
C HIS A 191 -1.53 -1.93 -10.14
N ILE A 192 -0.56 -1.14 -10.57
CA ILE A 192 0.02 -1.14 -11.92
C ILE A 192 1.46 -1.62 -11.92
N ALA A 193 2.09 -1.71 -10.75
CA ALA A 193 3.44 -2.21 -10.59
C ALA A 193 3.66 -2.89 -9.24
N LEU A 194 4.66 -3.78 -9.19
CA LEU A 194 5.04 -4.57 -8.03
C LEU A 194 6.53 -4.38 -7.71
N LYS A 195 6.86 -4.29 -6.43
CA LYS A 195 8.24 -4.32 -5.93
C LYS A 195 8.38 -5.48 -4.96
N GLN A 196 9.23 -6.45 -5.30
CA GLN A 196 9.47 -7.60 -4.44
C GLN A 196 10.32 -7.20 -3.23
N LEU A 197 9.84 -7.50 -2.03
CA LEU A 197 10.41 -7.03 -0.77
C LEU A 197 11.46 -7.97 -0.19
N ASN A 198 11.39 -9.26 -0.48
CA ASN A 198 12.26 -10.29 0.10
C ASN A 198 12.63 -11.40 -0.90
N GLY A 199 13.50 -12.31 -0.48
CA GLY A 199 13.98 -13.43 -1.30
C GLY A 199 14.92 -12.99 -2.43
N SER A 200 15.22 -13.93 -3.34
CA SER A 200 16.18 -13.72 -4.44
C SER A 200 15.74 -12.69 -5.47
N GLY A 201 14.44 -12.43 -5.59
CA GLY A 201 13.88 -11.42 -6.50
C GLY A 201 13.76 -10.02 -5.88
N ARG A 202 14.23 -9.82 -4.64
CA ARG A 202 14.18 -8.53 -3.95
C ARG A 202 14.80 -7.42 -4.79
N SER A 203 14.11 -6.28 -4.86
CA SER A 203 14.56 -5.10 -5.59
C SER A 203 14.17 -3.80 -4.86
N ASN A 204 14.78 -2.69 -5.27
CA ASN A 204 14.44 -1.34 -4.80
C ASN A 204 13.53 -0.58 -5.78
N PHE A 205 13.19 -1.16 -6.93
CA PHE A 205 12.34 -0.59 -7.96
C PHE A 205 11.02 -1.33 -8.08
N PHE A 206 9.98 -0.64 -8.53
CA PHE A 206 8.74 -1.23 -8.99
C PHE A 206 8.88 -1.67 -10.44
N THR A 207 8.33 -2.84 -10.78
CA THR A 207 8.21 -3.35 -12.16
C THR A 207 6.74 -3.31 -12.55
N THR A 208 6.41 -2.72 -13.71
CA THR A 208 5.02 -2.62 -14.17
C THR A 208 4.43 -3.99 -14.51
N LEU A 209 3.11 -4.09 -14.34
CA LEU A 209 2.36 -5.25 -14.80
C LEU A 209 2.37 -5.33 -16.34
N PRO A 210 2.21 -6.54 -16.92
CA PRO A 210 2.00 -6.69 -18.35
C PRO A 210 0.85 -5.80 -18.86
N GLY A 211 1.06 -5.12 -19.98
CA GLY A 211 0.08 -4.19 -20.57
C GLY A 211 0.06 -2.79 -19.95
N VAL A 212 0.96 -2.49 -18.99
CA VAL A 212 1.17 -1.14 -18.46
C VAL A 212 2.48 -0.57 -18.99
N SER A 213 2.37 0.57 -19.67
CA SER A 213 3.52 1.39 -20.08
C SER A 213 3.62 2.62 -19.19
N ILE A 214 4.84 3.10 -18.99
CA ILE A 214 5.13 4.26 -18.14
C ILE A 214 6.06 5.24 -18.84
N ARG A 215 5.94 6.52 -18.49
CA ARG A 215 6.83 7.60 -18.92
C ARG A 215 6.91 8.66 -17.81
N GLN A 216 7.68 9.71 -18.03
CA GLN A 216 7.72 10.88 -17.16
C GLN A 216 7.19 12.12 -17.89
N ASP A 217 6.55 13.02 -17.16
CA ASP A 217 6.31 14.39 -17.61
C ASP A 217 7.53 15.30 -17.37
N GLU A 218 7.41 16.59 -17.71
CA GLU A 218 8.47 17.59 -17.52
C GLU A 218 8.89 17.80 -16.05
N ARG A 219 8.03 17.41 -15.10
CA ARG A 219 8.28 17.52 -13.66
C ARG A 219 9.04 16.30 -13.14
N GLY A 220 9.22 15.25 -13.96
CA GLY A 220 9.72 13.94 -13.54
C GLY A 220 8.63 13.07 -12.87
N CYS A 221 7.35 13.47 -12.96
CA CYS A 221 6.24 12.71 -12.40
C CYS A 221 5.87 11.55 -13.30
N LEU A 222 5.50 10.42 -12.69
CA LEU A 222 5.09 9.21 -13.41
C LEU A 222 3.81 9.47 -14.20
N CYS A 223 3.83 9.14 -15.48
CA CYS A 223 2.63 8.98 -16.30
C CYS A 223 2.41 7.51 -16.60
N ILE A 224 1.16 7.07 -16.46
CA ILE A 224 0.74 5.67 -16.61
C ILE A 224 -0.14 5.57 -17.84
N VAL A 225 0.18 4.62 -18.72
CA VAL A 225 -0.52 4.35 -19.98
C VAL A 225 -0.94 2.89 -20.00
N THR A 226 -2.22 2.64 -20.19
CA THR A 226 -2.73 1.28 -20.34
C THR A 226 -4.07 1.28 -21.07
N SER A 227 -4.34 0.20 -21.81
CA SER A 227 -5.52 0.08 -22.68
C SER A 227 -6.84 -0.05 -21.93
N TYR A 228 -6.80 -0.34 -20.63
CA TYR A 228 -8.00 -0.53 -19.82
C TYR A 228 -8.46 0.73 -19.08
N LEU A 229 -7.75 1.84 -19.25
CA LEU A 229 -8.14 3.17 -18.77
C LEU A 229 -8.52 4.04 -19.97
N GLU A 230 -9.48 4.95 -19.77
CA GLU A 230 -9.95 5.84 -20.85
C GLU A 230 -8.88 6.87 -21.25
N HIS A 231 -8.05 7.28 -20.30
CA HIS A 231 -7.03 8.29 -20.47
C HIS A 231 -5.75 7.90 -19.73
N ASP A 232 -4.63 8.43 -20.21
CA ASP A 232 -3.37 8.38 -19.49
C ASP A 232 -3.50 9.07 -18.14
N ILE A 233 -2.92 8.47 -17.11
CA ILE A 233 -2.90 9.06 -15.78
C ILE A 233 -1.57 9.78 -15.59
N ILE A 234 -1.62 11.09 -15.42
CA ILE A 234 -0.48 11.90 -14.99
C ILE A 234 -0.56 12.01 -13.47
N THR A 235 0.43 11.46 -12.78
CA THR A 235 0.47 11.49 -11.31
C THR A 235 1.15 12.77 -10.82
N ASN A 236 1.16 12.95 -9.49
CA ASN A 236 2.07 13.87 -8.80
C ASN A 236 3.16 13.07 -8.06
N ASP A 237 3.47 11.85 -8.52
CA ASP A 237 4.51 11.00 -7.93
C ASP A 237 5.79 11.15 -8.75
N ILE A 238 6.82 11.73 -8.13
CA ILE A 238 8.13 11.83 -8.77
C ILE A 238 8.82 10.47 -8.70
N VAL A 239 9.37 10.06 -9.84
CA VAL A 239 10.05 8.77 -9.97
C VAL A 239 11.43 8.93 -10.60
N GLU A 240 12.29 7.96 -10.38
CA GLU A 240 13.49 7.72 -11.18
C GLU A 240 13.21 6.53 -12.10
N MET A 241 13.39 6.71 -13.41
CA MET A 241 13.23 5.64 -14.39
C MET A 241 14.47 4.76 -14.40
N VAL A 242 14.28 3.47 -14.09
CA VAL A 242 15.36 2.46 -14.10
C VAL A 242 15.41 1.76 -15.46
N ASP A 243 14.25 1.53 -16.06
CA ASP A 243 14.09 0.89 -17.37
C ASP A 243 12.70 1.26 -17.94
N VAL A 244 12.38 0.81 -19.16
CA VAL A 244 11.11 1.06 -19.85
C VAL A 244 9.87 0.61 -19.05
N ASN A 245 10.04 -0.35 -18.13
CA ASN A 245 8.98 -0.90 -17.29
C ASN A 245 9.35 -0.90 -15.80
N LYS A 246 10.38 -0.16 -15.39
CA LYS A 246 10.86 -0.12 -14.01
C LYS A 246 11.12 1.29 -13.53
N PHE A 247 10.71 1.58 -12.29
CA PHE A 247 10.92 2.88 -11.69
C PHE A 247 11.11 2.81 -10.17
N ILE A 248 11.82 3.78 -9.60
CA ILE A 248 11.91 4.00 -8.15
C ILE A 248 11.02 5.19 -7.82
N TRP A 249 10.11 5.03 -6.86
CA TRP A 249 9.31 6.16 -6.36
C TRP A 249 10.12 6.98 -5.35
N LEU A 250 10.20 8.30 -5.58
CA LEU A 250 11.02 9.21 -4.77
C LEU A 250 10.20 10.02 -3.76
N GLY A 251 8.96 10.36 -4.12
CA GLY A 251 8.08 11.17 -3.28
C GLY A 251 6.98 11.87 -4.07
N ARG A 252 6.18 12.67 -3.37
CA ARG A 252 5.16 13.52 -4.01
C ARG A 252 5.76 14.83 -4.48
N TRP A 253 5.38 15.26 -5.68
CA TRP A 253 5.72 16.58 -6.21
C TRP A 253 5.32 17.71 -5.25
N ASP A 254 4.13 17.59 -4.67
CA ASP A 254 3.57 18.56 -3.73
C ASP A 254 4.39 18.71 -2.43
N ASN A 255 5.26 17.74 -2.13
CA ASN A 255 6.09 17.70 -0.92
C ASN A 255 7.55 18.10 -1.16
N VAL A 256 7.98 18.32 -2.41
CA VAL A 256 9.40 18.59 -2.72
C VAL A 256 9.92 19.81 -1.97
N ILE A 257 11.09 19.66 -1.36
CA ILE A 257 11.81 20.75 -0.69
C ILE A 257 12.87 21.28 -1.65
N ASN A 258 12.85 22.59 -1.92
CA ASN A 258 13.90 23.27 -2.67
C ASN A 258 14.85 23.97 -1.69
N THR A 259 15.98 23.34 -1.40
CA THR A 259 16.96 23.83 -0.42
C THR A 259 18.28 24.17 -1.11
N GLY A 260 18.67 25.45 -1.09
CA GLY A 260 19.90 25.91 -1.73
C GLY A 260 19.99 25.59 -3.23
N GLY A 261 18.86 25.58 -3.93
CA GLY A 261 18.78 25.20 -5.35
C GLY A 261 18.74 23.69 -5.62
N LEU A 262 18.77 22.84 -4.59
CA LEU A 262 18.66 21.39 -4.72
C LEU A 262 17.24 20.92 -4.39
N LYS A 263 16.71 20.00 -5.20
CA LYS A 263 15.46 19.29 -4.92
C LYS A 263 15.73 18.12 -3.98
N VAL A 264 14.98 18.08 -2.89
CA VAL A 264 15.07 17.07 -1.85
C VAL A 264 13.69 16.50 -1.59
N PHE A 265 13.61 15.18 -1.44
CA PHE A 265 12.35 14.44 -1.29
C PHE A 265 12.14 14.03 0.17
N PRO A 266 11.14 14.59 0.87
CA PRO A 266 10.88 14.25 2.27
C PRO A 266 10.75 12.76 2.54
N GLU A 267 10.03 12.04 1.68
CA GLU A 267 9.70 10.62 1.90
C GLU A 267 10.93 9.71 1.79
N THR A 268 11.90 10.11 0.95
CA THR A 268 13.22 9.44 0.87
C THR A 268 14.03 9.67 2.16
N ILE A 269 14.03 10.90 2.70
CA ILE A 269 14.71 11.20 3.97
C ILE A 269 14.03 10.50 5.14
N GLU A 270 12.70 10.51 5.18
CA GLU A 270 11.92 9.87 6.25
C GLU A 270 12.23 8.39 6.36
N THR A 271 12.36 7.68 5.24
CA THR A 271 12.77 6.27 5.21
C THR A 271 14.14 6.05 5.88
N LYS A 272 15.10 6.97 5.68
CA LYS A 272 16.43 6.90 6.31
C LYS A 272 16.35 7.19 7.80
N ILE A 273 15.56 8.19 8.19
CA ILE A 273 15.38 8.61 9.59
C ILE A 273 14.64 7.55 10.39
N GLU A 274 13.69 6.83 9.79
CA GLU A 274 12.97 5.75 10.45
C GLU A 274 13.91 4.68 11.02
N GLY A 275 14.92 4.27 10.25
CA GLY A 275 15.96 3.34 10.72
C GLY A 275 16.79 3.90 11.88
N ILE A 276 17.01 5.22 11.93
CA ILE A 276 17.69 5.90 13.04
C ILE A 276 16.81 5.91 14.28
N PHE A 277 15.51 6.24 14.14
CA PHE A 277 14.55 6.26 15.24
C PHE A 277 14.43 4.90 15.91
N VAL A 278 14.34 3.82 15.10
CA VAL A 278 14.31 2.44 15.63
C VAL A 278 15.57 2.14 16.45
N GLN A 279 16.76 2.49 15.95
CA GLN A 279 18.01 2.26 16.68
C GLN A 279 18.10 3.04 18.00
N LEU A 280 17.60 4.27 18.01
CA LEU A 280 17.62 5.14 19.20
C LEU A 280 16.42 4.91 20.13
N ASN A 281 15.60 3.89 19.85
CA ASN A 281 14.36 3.58 20.57
C ASN A 281 13.42 4.81 20.69
N ILE A 282 13.35 5.61 19.63
CA ILE A 282 12.43 6.74 19.50
C ILE A 282 11.16 6.24 18.83
N THR A 283 10.04 6.29 19.55
CA THR A 283 8.73 5.80 19.09
C THR A 283 7.81 6.92 18.60
N ASN A 284 8.27 8.17 18.72
CA ASN A 284 7.55 9.37 18.32
C ASN A 284 7.25 9.38 16.82
N TRP A 285 6.06 9.85 16.45
CA TRP A 285 5.75 10.13 15.06
C TRP A 285 6.60 11.31 14.57
N PHE A 286 6.98 11.28 13.30
CA PHE A 286 7.71 12.38 12.70
C PHE A 286 7.37 12.53 11.22
N PHE A 287 7.72 13.69 10.65
CA PHE A 287 7.77 13.89 9.20
C PHE A 287 8.80 14.95 8.84
N ILE A 288 9.23 14.93 7.58
CA ILE A 288 10.13 15.91 6.99
C ILE A 288 9.32 16.94 6.19
N THR A 289 9.73 18.21 6.29
CA THR A 289 9.16 19.29 5.49
C THR A 289 10.18 20.40 5.23
N GLY A 290 9.87 21.30 4.31
CA GLY A 290 10.66 22.50 4.01
C GLY A 290 10.05 23.71 4.71
N LEU A 291 10.77 24.31 5.64
CA LEU A 291 10.36 25.59 6.26
C LEU A 291 11.05 26.77 5.56
N PRO A 292 10.39 27.93 5.41
CA PRO A 292 11.02 29.12 4.84
C PRO A 292 12.31 29.48 5.58
N ASP A 293 13.36 29.78 4.82
CA ASP A 293 14.70 30.10 5.34
C ASP A 293 15.39 31.13 4.43
N GLU A 294 15.97 32.19 5.00
CA GLU A 294 16.58 33.28 4.23
C GLU A 294 17.82 32.85 3.44
N GLN A 295 18.58 31.86 3.94
CA GLN A 295 19.80 31.39 3.32
C GLN A 295 19.52 30.32 2.26
N TRP A 296 18.56 29.44 2.52
CA TRP A 296 18.35 28.22 1.72
C TRP A 296 17.07 28.26 0.88
N GLY A 297 16.25 29.30 1.02
CA GLY A 297 14.88 29.35 0.48
C GLY A 297 13.95 28.46 1.31
N GLN A 298 14.21 27.15 1.31
CA GLN A 298 13.61 26.21 2.27
C GLN A 298 14.70 25.45 3.04
N ALA A 299 14.59 25.42 4.36
CA ALA A 299 15.37 24.56 5.24
C ALA A 299 14.67 23.21 5.42
N VAL A 300 15.41 22.12 5.17
CA VAL A 300 14.95 20.77 5.54
C VAL A 300 14.75 20.73 7.05
N SER A 301 13.54 20.36 7.47
CA SER A 301 13.11 20.40 8.87
C SER A 301 12.47 19.08 9.27
N LEU A 302 12.87 18.55 10.42
CA LEU A 302 12.32 17.36 11.05
C LEU A 302 11.31 17.79 12.10
N ILE A 303 10.05 17.41 11.94
CA ILE A 303 8.98 17.67 12.90
C ILE A 303 8.71 16.37 13.66
N VAL A 304 8.73 16.42 14.99
CA VAL A 304 8.54 15.26 15.88
C VAL A 304 7.34 15.49 16.80
N GLU A 305 6.49 14.49 16.95
CA GLU A 305 5.33 14.51 17.86
C GLU A 305 5.80 14.20 19.29
N GLY A 306 5.36 14.97 20.28
CA GLY A 306 5.76 14.84 21.68
C GLY A 306 7.11 15.50 21.98
N LYS A 307 7.83 14.96 22.96
CA LYS A 307 9.15 15.42 23.38
C LYS A 307 10.19 14.32 23.18
N LEU A 308 11.43 14.73 22.93
CA LEU A 308 12.61 13.88 23.00
C LEU A 308 13.35 14.18 24.31
N SER A 309 14.03 13.17 24.87
CA SER A 309 14.99 13.42 25.95
C SER A 309 16.24 14.12 25.42
N GLU A 310 16.99 14.82 26.28
CA GLU A 310 18.26 15.45 25.88
C GLU A 310 19.23 14.44 25.26
N TYR A 311 19.30 13.23 25.81
CA TYR A 311 20.09 12.13 25.26
C TYR A 311 19.64 11.75 23.84
N GLN A 312 18.33 11.55 23.64
CA GLN A 312 17.78 11.22 22.32
C GLN A 312 18.04 12.33 21.29
N GLU A 313 17.93 13.59 21.70
CA GLU A 313 18.14 14.73 20.81
C GLU A 313 19.59 14.83 20.33
N GLU A 314 20.56 14.68 21.23
CA GLU A 314 21.98 14.73 20.88
C GLU A 314 22.41 13.54 20.01
N GLU A 315 22.01 12.32 20.38
CA GLU A 315 22.28 11.12 19.58
C GLU A 315 21.60 11.17 18.20
N LEU A 316 20.39 11.73 18.13
CA LEU A 316 19.69 11.92 16.86
C LEU A 316 20.45 12.90 15.97
N LYS A 317 20.89 14.06 16.49
CA LYS A 317 21.68 15.03 15.73
C LYS A 317 22.97 14.40 15.17
N GLN A 318 23.68 13.61 15.97
CA GLN A 318 24.89 12.93 15.54
C GLN A 318 24.61 11.85 14.48
N SER A 319 23.55 11.07 14.68
CA SER A 319 23.13 10.01 13.75
C SER A 319 22.68 10.59 12.40
N LEU A 320 21.94 11.70 12.41
CA LEU A 320 21.52 12.39 11.19
C LEU A 320 22.73 12.87 10.37
N LYS A 321 23.71 13.51 11.03
CA LYS A 321 24.92 14.02 10.35
C LYS A 321 25.80 12.92 9.75
N SER A 322 25.82 11.74 10.36
CA SER A 322 26.68 10.63 9.91
C SER A 322 26.03 9.76 8.82
N ARG A 323 24.70 9.77 8.69
CA ARG A 323 23.97 8.86 7.79
C ARG A 323 23.26 9.53 6.62
N LEU A 324 23.01 10.83 6.71
CA LEU A 324 22.36 11.59 5.64
C LEU A 324 23.39 12.38 4.84
N TYR A 325 23.08 12.67 3.57
CA TYR A 325 23.87 13.62 2.82
C TYR A 325 23.76 15.02 3.43
N LYS A 326 24.82 15.84 3.30
CA LYS A 326 24.89 17.17 3.94
C LYS A 326 23.68 18.09 3.67
N PHE A 327 23.06 17.96 2.50
CA PHE A 327 21.88 18.72 2.09
C PHE A 327 20.55 18.10 2.57
N GLU A 328 20.56 16.84 3.02
CA GLU A 328 19.40 16.14 3.60
C GLU A 328 19.31 16.32 5.12
N VAL A 329 20.42 16.63 5.79
CA VAL A 329 20.46 16.81 7.25
C VAL A 329 19.50 17.92 7.67
N PRO A 330 18.48 17.63 8.50
CA PRO A 330 17.56 18.64 9.00
C PRO A 330 18.32 19.79 9.69
N ARG A 331 18.02 21.02 9.26
CA ARG A 331 18.54 22.25 9.88
C ARG A 331 17.79 22.58 11.16
N TYR A 332 16.49 22.25 11.18
CA TYR A 332 15.62 22.39 12.34
C TYR A 332 15.08 21.02 12.75
N ILE A 333 15.10 20.74 14.05
CA ILE A 333 14.37 19.63 14.68
C ILE A 333 13.37 20.29 15.63
N ILE A 334 12.08 20.13 15.35
CA ILE A 334 11.01 20.82 16.08
C ILE A 334 10.06 19.79 16.67
N CYS A 335 9.91 19.84 17.99
CA CYS A 335 9.00 19.00 18.76
C CYS A 335 7.65 19.72 18.95
N LEU A 336 6.56 19.10 18.53
CA LEU A 336 5.19 19.59 18.73
C LEU A 336 4.43 18.66 19.69
N PRO A 337 3.62 19.16 20.64
CA PRO A 337 2.94 18.30 21.61
C PRO A 337 2.10 17.18 20.99
N SER A 338 1.41 17.46 19.88
CA SER A 338 0.60 16.51 19.13
C SER A 338 0.50 16.92 17.66
N PHE A 339 0.30 15.94 16.78
CA PHE A 339 0.02 16.14 15.37
C PHE A 339 -1.48 16.20 15.10
N ILE A 340 -1.84 16.98 14.08
CA ILE A 340 -3.20 16.98 13.56
C ILE A 340 -3.33 15.83 12.59
N ARG A 341 -4.37 15.00 12.77
CA ARG A 341 -4.66 13.84 11.93
C ARG A 341 -5.94 14.06 11.11
N THR A 342 -6.06 13.38 9.98
CA THR A 342 -7.29 13.27 9.20
C THR A 342 -8.26 12.30 9.88
N ASP A 343 -9.51 12.25 9.41
CA ASP A 343 -10.51 11.26 9.88
C ASP A 343 -10.05 9.81 9.64
N SER A 344 -9.18 9.61 8.65
CA SER A 344 -8.53 8.32 8.38
C SER A 344 -7.29 8.04 9.27
N GLY A 345 -7.04 8.87 10.29
CA GLY A 345 -5.92 8.75 11.23
C GLY A 345 -4.54 9.12 10.68
N LYS A 346 -4.43 9.59 9.43
CA LYS A 346 -3.15 9.99 8.80
C LYS A 346 -2.73 11.36 9.29
N VAL A 347 -1.43 11.60 9.45
CA VAL A 347 -0.90 12.92 9.81
C VAL A 347 -1.21 13.92 8.69
N ASN A 348 -1.89 15.01 9.05
CA ASN A 348 -2.11 16.15 8.18
C ASN A 348 -0.95 17.13 8.37
N ARG A 349 0.09 17.00 7.52
CA ARG A 349 1.32 17.81 7.60
C ARG A 349 1.02 19.31 7.55
N MET A 350 0.18 19.74 6.61
CA MET A 350 -0.16 21.15 6.42
C MET A 350 -0.84 21.76 7.66
N LYS A 351 -1.88 21.11 8.20
CA LYS A 351 -2.55 21.59 9.41
C LYS A 351 -1.61 21.54 10.63
N THR A 352 -0.78 20.50 10.74
CA THR A 352 0.20 20.38 11.83
C THR A 352 1.23 21.51 11.78
N LEU A 353 1.73 21.88 10.59
CA LEU A 353 2.66 22.98 10.43
C LEU A 353 2.06 24.34 10.76
N ALA A 354 0.75 24.53 10.59
CA ALA A 354 0.07 25.76 11.00
C ALA A 354 0.20 26.02 12.52
N LEU A 355 0.41 24.98 13.34
CA LEU A 355 0.65 25.12 14.78
C LEU A 355 1.94 25.88 15.10
N LEU A 356 2.93 25.82 14.20
CA LEU A 356 4.20 26.55 14.36
C LEU A 356 4.01 28.06 14.28
N ASN A 357 3.04 28.51 13.48
CA ASN A 357 2.75 29.93 13.30
C ASN A 357 1.90 30.51 14.45
N SER A 358 1.08 29.68 15.10
CA SER A 358 0.27 30.08 16.26
C SER A 358 1.03 30.08 17.59
N ALA A 359 2.26 29.56 17.62
CA ALA A 359 3.13 29.53 18.80
C ALA A 359 4.13 30.71 18.85
N LYS A 360 4.04 31.65 17.90
CA LYS A 360 4.71 32.95 17.93
C LYS A 360 3.70 33.99 18.40
#